data_AF-A0A2V7LCZ3-F1
#
_entry.id   AF-A0A2V7LCZ3-F1
#
_cell.length_a   1.000
_cell.length_b   1.000
_cell.length_c   1.000
_cell.angle_alpha   90.00
_cell.angle_beta   90.00
_cell.angle_gamma   90.00
#
_symmetry.space_group_name_H-M   'P 1'
#
loop_
_entity.id
_entity.type
_entity.pdbx_description
1 polymer ?
#
loop_
_entity_poly.entity_id
_entity_poly.type
_entity_poly.pdbx_seq_one_letter_code
_entity_poly.pdbx_strand_id
1 'polypeptide(L)' 'MAAEEPVKLAGGRFHTNAHKTHGLATIYRLSDGRRVLQLTEFATSNGPDVRVYLVAAGDVQSEDAAKQAGFV' A
#
# COMPACT_ATOMS: atom_id res chain seq x y z
N MET A 1 24.85 15.77 11.42
CA MET A 1 24.12 15.80 10.14
C MET A 1 22.66 15.59 10.47
N ALA A 2 21.77 16.53 10.15
CA ALA A 2 20.34 16.33 10.37
C ALA A 2 19.88 15.18 9.47
N ALA A 3 19.13 14.23 10.02
CA ALA A 3 18.43 13.25 9.19
C ALA A 3 17.45 14.03 8.31
N GLU A 4 17.61 13.97 6.99
CA GLU A 4 16.60 14.47 6.08
C GLU A 4 15.31 13.68 6.32
N GLU A 5 14.23 14.38 6.67
CA GLU A 5 12.96 13.73 6.94
C GLU A 5 12.39 13.14 5.63
N PRO A 6 11.81 11.92 5.68
CA PRO A 6 11.17 11.31 4.51
C PRO A 6 10.08 12.22 3.91
N VAL A 7 10.16 12.45 2.60
CA VAL A 7 9.18 13.30 1.89
C VAL A 7 7.99 12.44 1.47
N LYS A 8 6.78 12.81 1.91
CA LYS A 8 5.54 12.17 1.46
C LYS A 8 5.31 12.45 -0.03
N LEU A 9 5.16 11.40 -0.83
CA LEU A 9 4.88 11.50 -2.27
C LEU A 9 3.39 11.35 -2.58
N ALA A 10 2.75 10.33 -2.01
CA ALA A 10 1.35 10.00 -2.23
C ALA A 10 0.80 9.27 -1.02
N GLY A 11 -0.53 9.33 -0.81
CA GLY A 11 -1.16 8.48 0.17
C GLY A 11 -2.68 8.46 0.03
N GLY A 12 -3.29 7.42 0.58
CA GLY A 12 -4.72 7.18 0.51
C GLY A 12 -5.19 6.23 1.60
N ARG A 13 -6.51 6.11 1.74
CA ARG A 13 -7.15 5.15 2.65
C ARG A 13 -7.42 3.86 1.91
N PHE A 14 -7.28 2.73 2.60
CA PHE A 14 -7.81 1.46 2.09
C PHE A 14 -9.32 1.55 1.95
N HIS A 15 -9.84 1.00 0.86
CA HIS A 15 -11.26 0.66 0.74
C HIS A 15 -11.41 -0.86 0.83
N THR A 16 -12.64 -1.30 1.10
CA THR A 16 -12.95 -2.71 1.31
C THR A 16 -13.48 -3.33 0.02
N ASN A 17 -12.85 -4.45 -0.38
CA ASN A 17 -13.34 -5.33 -1.44
C ASN A 17 -13.85 -6.64 -0.80
N ALA A 18 -13.17 -7.77 -1.05
CA ALA A 18 -13.57 -9.10 -0.57
C ALA A 18 -13.54 -9.26 0.96
N HIS A 19 -12.63 -8.55 1.63
CA HIS A 19 -12.49 -8.57 3.08
C HIS A 19 -12.48 -7.16 3.62
N LYS A 20 -13.06 -6.97 4.81
CA LYS A 20 -13.04 -5.68 5.50
C LYS A 20 -11.58 -5.27 5.74
N THR A 21 -11.17 -4.16 5.16
CA THR A 21 -9.82 -3.62 5.28
C THR A 21 -9.90 -2.12 5.54
N HIS A 22 -9.07 -1.63 6.46
CA HIS A 22 -8.92 -0.21 6.75
C HIS A 22 -7.46 0.16 7.03
N GLY A 23 -7.22 1.46 7.16
CA GLY A 23 -5.91 2.04 7.43
C GLY A 23 -5.49 3.02 6.33
N LEU A 24 -4.22 3.42 6.38
CA LEU A 24 -3.61 4.35 5.44
C LEU A 24 -2.42 3.69 4.75
N ALA A 25 -2.30 3.93 3.45
CA ALA A 25 -1.12 3.60 2.66
C ALA A 25 -0.46 4.92 2.24
N THR A 26 0.82 5.10 2.57
CA THR A 26 1.59 6.30 2.20
C THR A 26 2.93 5.92 1.60
N ILE A 27 3.26 6.51 0.45
CA ILE A 27 4.57 6.36 -0.19
C ILE A 27 5.45 7.54 0.23
N TYR A 28 6.60 7.24 0.80
CA TYR A 28 7.64 8.21 1.14
C TYR A 28 8.85 8.06 0.24
N ARG A 29 9.56 9.15 -0.01
CA ARG A 29 10.92 9.16 -0.54
C ARG A 29 11.90 9.40 0.61
N LEU A 30 12.85 8.49 0.76
CA LEU A 30 13.96 8.64 1.70
C LEU A 30 15.02 9.61 1.16
N SER A 31 15.92 10.06 2.02
CA SER A 31 17.05 10.94 1.66
C SER A 31 17.96 10.35 0.59
N ASP A 32 18.10 9.03 0.52
CA ASP A 32 18.87 8.32 -0.51
C ASP A 32 18.11 8.10 -1.83
N GLY A 33 16.93 8.70 -1.97
CA GLY A 33 16.09 8.60 -3.16
C GLY A 33 15.24 7.34 -3.25
N ARG A 34 15.43 6.34 -2.38
CA ARG A 34 14.58 5.14 -2.35
C ARG A 34 13.16 5.50 -1.94
N ARG A 35 12.21 4.65 -2.36
CA ARG A 35 10.79 4.77 -1.97
C ARG A 35 10.43 3.68 -0.98
N VAL A 36 9.63 4.05 0.02
CA VAL A 36 9.07 3.12 1.01
C VAL A 36 7.56 3.30 1.05
N LEU A 37 6.84 2.17 1.03
CA LEU A 37 5.42 2.13 1.33
C LEU A 37 5.25 1.89 2.84
N GLN A 38 4.58 2.82 3.52
CA GLN A 38 4.20 2.68 4.92
C GLN A 38 2.70 2.41 5.01
N LEU A 39 2.35 1.38 5.78
CA LEU A 39 0.97 1.09 6.16
C LEU A 39 0.77 1.45 7.64
N THR A 40 -0.20 2.31 7.95
CA THR A 40 -0.54 2.69 9.32
C THR A 40 -2.01 2.43 9.60
N GLU A 41 -2.33 2.09 10.85
CA GLU A 41 -3.68 1.69 11.26
C GLU A 41 -4.28 0.58 10.36
N PHE A 42 -3.39 -0.23 9.78
CA PHE A 42 -3.75 -1.28 8.85
C PHE A 42 -4.34 -2.45 9.60
N ALA A 43 -5.58 -2.79 9.27
CA ALA A 43 -6.19 -4.04 9.71
C ALA A 43 -7.01 -4.64 8.58
N THR A 44 -6.98 -5.97 8.51
CA THR A 44 -7.77 -6.78 7.59
C THR A 44 -8.19 -8.07 8.29
N SER A 45 -9.01 -8.89 7.64
CA SER A 45 -9.41 -10.19 8.18
C SER A 45 -8.20 -11.10 8.41
N ASN A 46 -8.12 -11.71 9.60
CA ASN A 46 -7.04 -12.61 9.99
C ASN A 46 -7.21 -13.99 9.32
N GLY A 47 -6.62 -14.16 8.14
CA GLY A 47 -6.30 -15.48 7.57
C GLY A 47 -4.97 -16.00 8.12
N PRO A 48 -4.59 -17.26 7.86
CA PRO A 48 -3.34 -17.83 8.37
C PRO A 48 -2.10 -17.10 7.84
N ASP A 49 -2.16 -16.57 6.61
CA ASP A 49 -1.05 -15.88 5.94
C ASP A 49 -1.53 -14.61 5.21
N VAL A 50 -0.98 -13.45 5.55
CA VAL A 50 -1.21 -12.19 4.82
C VAL A 50 -0.04 -11.94 3.88
N ARG A 51 -0.35 -11.70 2.60
CA ARG A 51 0.61 -11.28 1.58
C ARG A 51 0.19 -9.95 1.00
N VAL A 52 1.16 -9.06 0.77
CA VAL A 52 0.94 -7.74 0.18
C VAL A 52 1.62 -7.69 -1.18
N TYR A 53 0.87 -7.30 -2.19
CA TYR A 53 1.34 -7.14 -3.56
C TYR A 53 1.04 -5.72 -4.05
N LEU A 54 2.01 -5.11 -4.73
CA LEU A 54 1.80 -3.87 -5.46
C LEU A 54 1.54 -4.22 -6.93
N VAL A 55 0.46 -3.68 -7.49
CA VAL A 55 0.03 -3.96 -8.85
C VAL A 55 -0.10 -2.67 -9.66
N ALA A 56 0.08 -2.75 -10.97
CA ALA A 56 0.00 -1.65 -11.90
C ALA A 56 -1.48 -1.32 -12.24
N ALA A 57 -2.25 -0.91 -11.24
CA ALA A 57 -3.65 -0.50 -11.37
C ALA A 57 -3.88 0.83 -10.64
N GLY A 58 -4.73 1.69 -11.20
CA GLY A 58 -5.12 2.93 -10.54
C GLY A 58 -6.01 2.69 -9.32
N ASP A 59 -6.96 1.77 -9.46
CA ASP A 59 -7.83 1.30 -8.37
C ASP A 59 -8.26 -0.15 -8.64
N VAL A 60 -8.13 -1.01 -7.64
CA VAL A 60 -8.51 -2.43 -7.71
C VAL A 60 -9.91 -2.57 -7.14
N GLN A 61 -10.88 -2.86 -7.99
CA GLN A 61 -12.30 -2.99 -7.62
C GLN A 61 -12.75 -4.44 -7.39
N SER A 62 -11.95 -5.43 -7.77
CA SER A 62 -12.25 -6.85 -7.60
C SER A 62 -10.99 -7.70 -7.53
N GLU A 63 -11.11 -8.92 -7.01
CA GLU A 63 -10.00 -9.88 -6.94
C GLU A 63 -9.48 -10.26 -8.34
N ASP A 64 -10.36 -10.46 -9.31
CA ASP A 64 -9.97 -10.76 -10.69
C ASP A 64 -9.20 -9.61 -11.33
N ALA A 65 -9.61 -8.36 -11.08
CA ALA A 65 -8.88 -7.19 -11.53
C ALA A 65 -7.47 -7.13 -10.91
N ALA A 66 -7.32 -7.54 -9.64
CA ALA A 66 -6.03 -7.59 -8.96
C ALA A 66 -5.07 -8.62 -9.60
N LYS A 67 -5.58 -9.80 -9.98
CA LYS A 67 -4.79 -10.88 -10.59
C LYS A 67 -4.36 -10.57 -12.02
N GLN A 68 -5.17 -9.82 -12.75
CA GLN A 68 -4.86 -9.38 -14.12
C GLN A 68 -3.92 -8.19 -14.13
N ALA A 69 -3.91 -7.38 -13.07
CA ALA A 69 -2.96 -6.31 -12.91
C ALA A 69 -1.56 -6.89 -12.66
N GLY A 70 -0.62 -6.60 -13.55
CA GLY A 70 0.78 -7.00 -13.37
C GLY A 70 1.39 -6.42 -12.11
N PHE A 71 2.41 -7.08 -11.55
CA PHE A 71 3.16 -6.57 -10.39
C PHE A 71 4.09 -5.41 -10.79
N VAL A 72 4.37 -4.53 -9.83
CA VAL A 72 5.33 -3.41 -9.96
C VAL A 72 6.58 -3.69 -9.13
#